data_AF-A0A1Y4VB31-F1
#
_entry.id   AF-A0A1Y4VB31-F1
#
_cell.length_a   1.000
_cell.length_b   1.000
_cell.length_c   1.000
_cell.angle_alpha   90.00
_cell.angle_beta   90.00
_cell.angle_gamma   90.00
#
_symmetry.space_group_name_H-M   'P 1'
#
loop_
_entity.id
_entity.type
_entity.pdbx_description
1 polymer ?
#
loop_
_entity_poly.entity_id
_entity_poly.type
_entity_poly.pdbx_seq_one_letter_code
_entity_poly.pdbx_strand_id
1 'polypeptide(L)'
;MAVQKHFRLPEDVAEKIASRDREKYPTENSYVSMAIRKFSVYEEQEEIRKELLEIRNRVEEIHAFCRNGFPAGSDIYGKNFSY
;
A
#
# COMPACT_ATOMS: atom_id res chain seq x y z
N MET A 1 30.26 -10.96 11.35
CA MET A 1 30.56 -9.74 10.56
C MET A 1 29.39 -9.49 9.62
N ALA A 2 28.79 -8.30 9.60
CA ALA A 2 27.72 -7.99 8.66
C ALA A 2 28.29 -7.92 7.23
N VAL A 3 27.67 -8.59 6.27
CA VAL A 3 28.09 -8.56 4.86
C VAL A 3 27.80 -7.17 4.32
N GLN A 4 28.86 -6.41 3.99
CA GLN A 4 28.70 -5.15 3.27
C GLN A 4 28.44 -5.44 1.79
N LYS A 5 27.30 -4.97 1.28
CA LYS A 5 26.95 -5.03 -0.13
C LYS A 5 27.31 -3.69 -0.78
N HIS A 6 27.97 -3.74 -1.93
CA HIS A 6 28.29 -2.55 -2.72
C HIS A 6 27.32 -2.45 -3.89
N PHE A 7 26.57 -1.35 -3.95
CA PHE A 7 25.63 -1.06 -5.02
C PHE A 7 26.24 -0.04 -5.99
N ARG A 8 26.10 -0.27 -7.29
CA ARG A 8 26.36 0.76 -8.29
C ARG A 8 25.08 1.54 -8.49
N LEU A 9 25.14 2.85 -8.27
CA LEU A 9 24.02 3.75 -8.43
C LEU A 9 24.34 4.73 -9.57
N PRO A 10 23.30 5.21 -10.29
CA PRO A 10 23.44 6.34 -11.20
C PRO A 10 24.05 7.56 -10.50
N GLU A 11 24.78 8.39 -11.26
CA GLU A 11 25.49 9.56 -10.72
C GLU A 11 24.54 10.54 -10.02
N ASP A 12 23.36 10.79 -10.59
CA ASP A 12 22.33 11.66 -10.03
C ASP A 12 21.79 11.14 -8.68
N VAL A 13 21.72 9.83 -8.50
CA VAL A 13 21.31 9.20 -7.24
C VAL A 13 22.42 9.30 -6.20
N ALA A 14 23.68 9.14 -6.60
CA ALA A 14 24.83 9.30 -5.72
C ALA A 14 24.94 10.75 -5.20
N GLU A 15 24.69 11.74 -6.06
CA GLU A 15 24.64 13.16 -5.67
C GLU A 15 23.55 13.42 -4.61
N LYS A 16 22.35 12.85 -4.79
CA LYS A 16 21.26 12.97 -3.81
C LYS A 16 21.61 12.35 -2.45
N ILE A 17 22.34 11.23 -2.45
CA ILE A 17 22.81 10.58 -1.22
C ILE A 17 23.90 11.43 -0.54
N ALA A 18 24.75 12.10 -1.32
CA ALA A 18 25.76 13.01 -0.81
C ALA A 18 25.14 14.26 -0.15
N SER A 19 24.01 14.74 -0.67
CA SER A 19 23.22 15.85 -0.12
C SER A 19 22.24 15.45 0.98
N ARG A 20 22.32 14.23 1.52
CA ARG A 20 21.41 13.77 2.58
C ARG A 20 21.54 14.63 3.84
N ASP A 21 20.46 14.67 4.62
CA ASP A 21 20.48 15.17 5.99
C ASP A 21 21.39 14.28 6.85
N ARG A 22 22.57 14.82 7.22
CA ARG A 22 23.59 14.10 7.97
C ARG A 22 23.27 13.97 9.46
N GLU A 23 22.40 14.82 9.99
CA GLU A 23 21.93 14.73 11.38
C GLU A 23 20.96 13.55 11.50
N LYS A 24 20.02 13.45 10.57
CA LYS A 24 19.04 12.35 10.54
C LYS A 24 19.61 11.05 9.99
N TYR A 25 20.52 11.12 9.01
CA TYR A 25 21.14 9.97 8.35
C TYR A 25 22.67 10.10 8.33
N PRO A 26 23.34 9.71 9.44
CA PRO A 26 24.78 9.92 9.59
C PRO A 26 25.62 9.23 8.49
N THR A 27 25.19 8.05 8.04
CA THR A 27 25.90 7.26 7.04
C THR A 27 25.06 7.11 5.76
N GLU A 28 25.74 6.89 4.64
CA GLU A 28 25.06 6.55 3.38
C GLU A 28 24.20 5.29 3.54
N ASN A 29 24.75 4.30 4.25
CA ASN A 29 24.05 3.06 4.52
C ASN A 29 22.75 3.28 5.33
N SER A 30 22.71 4.20 6.30
CA SER A 30 21.47 4.47 7.05
C SER A 30 20.40 5.14 6.17
N TYR A 31 20.81 6.03 5.29
CA TYR A 31 19.92 6.67 4.31
C TYR A 31 19.34 5.66 3.32
N VAL A 32 20.21 4.87 2.67
CA VAL A 32 19.81 3.84 1.69
C VAL A 32 18.95 2.76 2.36
N SER A 33 19.32 2.30 3.56
CA SER A 33 18.54 1.30 4.29
C SER A 33 17.13 1.80 4.64
N MET A 34 17.00 3.07 5.00
CA MET A 34 15.68 3.68 5.26
C MET A 34 14.86 3.79 3.97
N ALA A 35 15.49 4.19 2.85
CA ALA A 35 14.82 4.27 1.56
C ALA A 35 14.27 2.90 1.12
N ILE A 36 15.08 1.83 1.25
CA ILE A 36 14.66 0.46 0.96
C ILE A 36 13.46 0.06 1.83
N ARG A 37 13.52 0.31 3.14
CA ARG A 37 12.39 -0.01 4.05
C ARG A 37 11.11 0.72 3.65
N LYS A 38 11.21 2.01 3.34
CA LYS A 38 10.05 2.79 2.89
C LYS A 38 9.46 2.24 1.61
N PHE A 39 10.31 1.84 0.66
CA PHE A 39 9.86 1.25 -0.59
C PHE A 39 9.15 -0.09 -0.36
N SER A 40 9.71 -0.98 0.46
CA SER A 40 9.06 -2.26 0.78
C SER A 40 7.70 -2.07 1.46
N VAL A 41 7.60 -1.14 2.42
CA VAL A 41 6.31 -0.81 3.06
C VAL A 41 5.31 -0.24 2.05
N TYR A 42 5.77 0.57 1.09
CA TYR A 42 4.92 1.11 0.05
C TYR A 42 4.38 0.02 -0.88
N GLU A 43 5.21 -0.95 -1.27
CA GLU A 43 4.76 -2.11 -2.06
C GLU A 43 3.72 -2.95 -1.30
N GLU A 44 3.97 -3.26 -0.03
CA GLU A 44 3.00 -3.99 0.80
C GLU A 44 1.66 -3.24 0.93
N GLN A 45 1.71 -1.91 1.13
CA GLN A 45 0.52 -1.08 1.19
C GLN A 45 -0.27 -1.07 -0.12
N GLU A 46 0.42 -1.06 -1.26
CA GLU A 46 -0.22 -1.06 -2.57
C GLU A 46 -0.91 -2.40 -2.85
N GLU A 47 -0.32 -3.52 -2.47
CA GLU A 47 -0.95 -4.84 -2.58
C GLU A 47 -2.20 -4.94 -1.67
N ILE A 48 -2.10 -4.52 -0.41
CA ILE A 48 -3.27 -4.46 0.50
C ILE A 48 -4.37 -3.57 -0.09
N ARG A 49 -4.02 -2.44 -0.69
CA ARG A 49 -4.99 -1.53 -1.33
C ARG A 49 -5.71 -2.21 -2.49
N LYS A 50 -5.01 -3.01 -3.31
CA LYS A 50 -5.62 -3.78 -4.40
C LYS A 50 -6.59 -4.83 -3.86
N GLU A 51 -6.19 -5.59 -2.84
CA GLU A 51 -7.06 -6.59 -2.21
C GLU A 51 -8.32 -5.95 -1.62
N LEU A 52 -8.18 -4.82 -0.93
CA LEU A 52 -9.33 -4.07 -0.39
C LEU A 52 -10.28 -3.58 -1.48
N LEU A 53 -9.74 -3.14 -2.62
CA LEU A 53 -10.56 -2.73 -3.76
C LEU A 53 -11.32 -3.92 -4.35
N GLU A 54 -10.68 -5.09 -4.45
CA GLU A 54 -11.34 -6.31 -4.93
C GLU A 54 -12.46 -6.75 -3.98
N ILE A 55 -12.20 -6.77 -2.67
CA ILE A 55 -13.22 -7.08 -1.67
C ILE A 55 -14.40 -6.11 -1.77
N ARG A 56 -14.13 -4.81 -1.88
CA ARG A 56 -15.17 -3.79 -2.05
C ARG A 56 -16.04 -4.07 -3.28
N ASN A 57 -15.42 -4.35 -4.42
CA ASN A 57 -16.16 -4.63 -5.65
C ASN A 57 -17.05 -5.87 -5.50
N ARG A 58 -16.54 -6.95 -4.89
CA ARG A 58 -17.33 -8.16 -4.62
C ARG A 58 -18.51 -7.88 -3.68
N VAL A 59 -18.32 -7.04 -2.66
CA VAL A 59 -19.41 -6.62 -1.76
C VAL A 59 -20.46 -5.81 -2.52
N GLU A 60 -20.05 -4.90 -3.40
CA GLU A 60 -20.96 -4.13 -4.25
C GLU A 60 -21.75 -5.04 -5.22
N GLU A 61 -21.10 -6.04 -5.82
CA GLU A 61 -21.76 -7.05 -6.65
C GLU A 61 -22.80 -7.87 -5.87
N ILE A 62 -22.46 -8.32 -4.67
CA ILE A 62 -23.41 -9.03 -3.79
C ILE A 62 -24.59 -8.12 -3.43
N HIS A 63 -24.34 -6.86 -3.08
CA HIS A 63 -25.41 -5.90 -2.81
C HIS A 63 -26.32 -5.67 -4.02
N ALA A 64 -25.76 -5.59 -5.23
CA ALA A 64 -26.54 -5.47 -6.45
C ALA A 64 -27.36 -6.72 -6.73
N PHE A 65 -26.76 -7.92 -6.60
CA PHE A 65 -27.44 -9.19 -6.75
C PHE A 65 -28.62 -9.32 -5.77
N CYS A 66 -28.39 -9.02 -4.49
CA CYS A 66 -29.44 -9.06 -3.49
C CYS A 66 -30.56 -8.05 -3.76
N ARG A 67 -30.25 -6.82 -4.18
CA ARG A 67 -31.28 -5.83 -4.55
C ARG A 67 -32.15 -6.29 -5.71
N ASN A 68 -31.58 -7.02 -6.67
CA ASN A 68 -32.30 -7.48 -7.86
C ASN A 68 -33.05 -8.81 -7.63
N GLY A 69 -32.58 -9.65 -6.70
CA GLY A 69 -33.13 -10.99 -6.45
C GLY A 69 -34.26 -11.05 -5.41
N PHE A 70 -34.42 -10.02 -4.58
CA PHE A 70 -35.45 -9.96 -3.54
C PHE A 70 -36.47 -8.85 -3.86
N PRO A 71 -37.79 -9.15 -3.90
CA PRO A 71 -38.81 -8.14 -4.18
C PRO A 71 -38.86 -7.10 -3.07
N ALA A 72 -39.18 -5.85 -3.42
CA ALA A 72 -39.21 -4.69 -2.50
C ALA A 72 -40.13 -4.84 -1.27
N GLY A 73 -40.95 -5.90 -1.21
CA GLY A 73 -41.82 -6.24 -0.08
C GLY A 73 -41.33 -7.40 0.81
N SER A 74 -40.15 -7.98 0.56
CA SER A 74 -39.57 -8.98 1.47
C SER A 74 -38.80 -8.28 2.59
N ASP A 75 -39.23 -8.46 3.84
CA ASP A 75 -38.60 -7.95 5.07
C ASP A 75 -37.14 -8.42 5.29
N ILE A 76 -36.60 -9.24 4.38
CA ILE A 76 -35.25 -9.81 4.42
C ILE A 76 -34.16 -8.72 4.23
N TYR A 77 -34.47 -7.67 3.47
CA TYR A 77 -33.63 -6.47 3.33
C TYR A 77 -34.27 -5.26 4.04
N GLY A 78 -34.91 -5.51 5.18
CA GLY A 78 -35.62 -4.51 5.95
C GLY A 78 -34.72 -3.37 6.45
N LYS A 79 -35.05 -2.13 6.06
CA LYS A 79 -34.79 -0.82 6.70
C LYS A 79 -33.38 -0.44 7.19
N ASN A 80 -32.42 -1.35 7.25
CA ASN A 80 -31.11 -1.17 7.91
C ASN A 80 -29.93 -1.14 6.93
N PHE A 81 -30.19 -1.21 5.62
CA PHE A 81 -29.19 -1.07 4.56
C PHE A 81 -29.21 0.31 3.87
N SER A 82 -29.59 1.35 4.59
CA SER A 82 -29.33 2.74 4.17
C SER A 82 -28.03 3.22 4.80
N TYR A 83 -26.99 3.43 3.98
CA TYR A 83 -25.88 4.32 4.31
C TYR A 83 -26.22 5.74 3.88
#